data_AF-A0A353XZR6-F1
#
_entry.id   AF-A0A353XZR6-F1
#
_cell.length_a   1.000
_cell.length_b   1.000
_cell.length_c   1.000
_cell.angle_alpha   90.00
_cell.angle_beta   90.00
_cell.angle_gamma   90.00
#
_symmetry.space_group_name_H-M   'P 1'
#
loop_
_entity.id
_entity.type
_entity.pdbx_description
1 polymer ?
#
loop_
_entity_poly.entity_id
_entity_poly.type
_entity_poly.pdbx_seq_one_letter_code
_entity_poly.pdbx_strand_id
1 'polypeptide(L)'
;MSVILFRLRGVPDDEIDEIRELLRINKIDFYETSAGNWGISMPAIWLRDNSRLEQAKQLLELYQDERATRMKGEYARLKERGENRTLLDIFKEDPLRMLLYVAAVAAILYFSVMPFLDFGGV
;
A
#
# COMPACT_ATOMS: atom_id res chain seq x y z
N MET A 1 31.20 -10.59 -3.48
CA MET A 1 30.06 -10.90 -4.37
C MET A 1 28.93 -9.98 -3.97
N SER A 2 28.23 -9.39 -4.93
CA SER A 2 27.10 -8.51 -4.61
C SER A 2 25.91 -9.32 -4.13
N VAL A 3 25.13 -8.72 -3.22
CA VAL A 3 23.97 -9.36 -2.59
C VAL A 3 22.83 -8.36 -2.52
N ILE A 4 21.60 -8.85 -2.73
CA ILE A 4 20.39 -8.03 -2.60
C ILE A 4 20.21 -7.69 -1.12
N LEU A 5 20.15 -6.40 -0.81
CA LEU A 5 19.80 -5.93 0.52
C LEU A 5 18.30 -5.65 0.62
N PHE A 6 17.75 -4.95 -0.37
CA PHE A 6 16.37 -4.46 -0.31
C PHE A 6 15.73 -4.39 -1.69
N ARG A 7 14.44 -4.75 -1.80
CA ARG A 7 13.68 -4.69 -3.06
C ARG A 7 12.86 -3.40 -3.08
N LEU A 8 12.92 -2.65 -4.17
CA LEU A 8 12.29 -1.34 -4.31
C LEU A 8 10.87 -1.39 -4.88
N ARG A 9 10.36 -2.58 -5.23
CA ARG A 9 9.03 -2.72 -5.83
C ARG A 9 7.94 -2.40 -4.80
N GLY A 10 7.14 -1.38 -5.07
CA GLY A 10 6.04 -0.95 -4.21
C GLY A 10 6.49 -0.15 -2.98
N VAL A 11 7.76 0.27 -2.96
CA VAL A 11 8.31 1.11 -1.90
C VAL A 11 8.08 2.59 -2.27
N PRO A 12 7.52 3.41 -1.37
CA PRO A 12 7.38 4.84 -1.57
C PRO A 12 8.73 5.54 -1.79
N ASP A 13 8.80 6.55 -2.67
CA ASP A 13 10.06 7.23 -3.01
C ASP A 13 10.77 7.82 -1.78
N ASP A 14 10.00 8.33 -0.80
CA ASP A 14 10.54 8.85 0.46
C ASP A 14 11.25 7.76 1.29
N GLU A 15 10.73 6.54 1.32
CA GLU A 15 11.38 5.40 1.98
C GLU A 15 12.68 5.02 1.27
N ILE A 16 12.68 5.06 -0.06
CA ILE A 16 13.89 4.78 -0.85
C ILE A 16 14.98 5.81 -0.52
N ASP A 17 14.63 7.09 -0.46
CA ASP A 17 15.56 8.16 -0.11
C ASP A 17 16.08 8.05 1.32
N GLU A 18 15.21 7.72 2.28
CA GLU A 18 15.61 7.46 3.68
C GLU A 18 16.57 6.27 3.79
N ILE A 19 16.33 5.18 3.05
CA ILE A 19 17.21 4.00 3.02
C ILE A 19 18.56 4.36 2.37
N ARG A 20 18.58 5.13 1.28
CA ARG A 20 19.83 5.62 0.66
C ARG A 20 20.65 6.42 1.66
N GLU A 21 20.00 7.33 2.38
CA GLU A 21 20.66 8.17 3.38
C GLU A 21 21.18 7.33 4.56
N LEU A 22 20.40 6.37 5.05
CA LEU A 22 20.81 5.43 6.09
C LEU A 22 22.10 4.69 5.70
N LEU A 23 22.18 4.16 4.47
CA LEU A 23 23.36 3.47 3.98
C LEU A 23 24.55 4.42 3.79
N ARG A 24 24.32 5.64 3.31
CA ARG A 24 25.34 6.67 3.11
C ARG A 24 25.97 7.12 4.43
N ILE A 25 25.16 7.41 5.45
CA ILE A 25 25.61 7.80 6.79
C ILE A 25 26.49 6.71 7.41
N ASN A 26 26.10 5.44 7.24
CA ASN A 26 26.84 4.29 7.74
C ASN A 26 28.04 3.87 6.87
N LYS A 27 28.33 4.63 5.80
CA LYS A 27 29.43 4.37 4.85
C LYS A 27 29.37 2.94 4.29
N ILE A 28 28.18 2.50 3.92
CA ILE A 28 27.93 1.20 3.32
C ILE A 28 27.87 1.38 1.80
N ASP A 29 28.75 0.70 1.06
CA ASP A 29 28.80 0.78 -0.39
C ASP A 29 27.67 -0.02 -1.04
N PHE A 30 26.78 0.68 -1.74
CA PHE A 30 25.65 0.09 -2.45
C PHE A 30 25.56 0.54 -3.91
N TYR A 31 24.70 -0.14 -4.67
CA TYR A 31 24.24 0.30 -5.99
C TYR A 31 22.80 -0.12 -6.19
N GLU A 32 22.12 0.55 -7.12
CA GLU A 32 20.71 0.33 -7.38
C GLU A 32 20.47 -0.18 -8.79
N THR A 33 19.42 -0.97 -8.94
CA THR A 33 18.88 -1.34 -10.24
C THR A 33 17.52 -0.65 -10.41
N SER A 34 17.30 -0.02 -11.57
CA SER A 34 16.02 0.60 -11.93
C SER A 34 15.05 -0.41 -12.52
N ALA A 35 13.74 -0.18 -12.35
CA ALA A 35 12.62 -0.97 -12.90
C ALA A 35 12.63 -1.04 -14.44
N GLY A 36 13.37 -0.13 -15.08
CA GLY A 36 13.35 0.11 -16.52
C GLY A 36 12.01 0.69 -16.99
N ASN A 37 11.94 1.15 -18.25
CA ASN A 37 10.75 1.81 -18.78
C ASN A 37 9.50 0.92 -18.85
N TRP A 38 9.68 -0.40 -18.78
CA TRP A 38 8.60 -1.39 -18.91
C TRP A 38 8.20 -2.04 -17.58
N GLY A 39 8.88 -1.70 -16.47
CA GLY A 39 8.58 -2.25 -15.14
C GLY A 39 8.86 -3.74 -14.93
N ILE A 40 9.50 -4.41 -15.90
CA ILE A 40 9.76 -5.85 -15.88
C ILE A 40 10.99 -6.19 -15.03
N SER A 41 11.91 -5.23 -14.83
CA SER A 41 13.13 -5.53 -14.08
C SER A 41 12.84 -5.68 -12.57
N MET A 42 13.86 -6.14 -11.84
CA MET A 42 13.82 -6.26 -10.38
C MET A 42 14.56 -5.07 -9.76
N PRO A 43 13.87 -3.95 -9.47
CA PRO A 43 14.53 -2.82 -8.85
C PRO A 43 14.86 -3.14 -7.40
N ALA A 44 16.12 -2.93 -7.04
CA ALA A 44 16.66 -3.32 -5.75
C ALA A 44 17.90 -2.50 -5.41
N ILE A 45 18.16 -2.38 -4.11
CA ILE A 45 19.44 -1.93 -3.55
C ILE A 45 20.30 -3.17 -3.32
N TRP A 46 21.51 -3.12 -3.85
CA TRP A 46 22.50 -4.18 -3.79
C TRP A 46 23.71 -3.70 -3.01
N LEU A 47 24.23 -4.55 -2.13
CA LEU A 47 25.53 -4.32 -1.52
C LEU A 47 26.63 -4.80 -2.44
N ARG A 48 27.70 -4.01 -2.56
CA ARG A 48 28.90 -4.41 -3.32
C ARG A 48 29.69 -5.49 -2.60
N ASP A 49 29.73 -5.41 -1.27
CA ASP A 49 30.44 -6.32 -0.39
C ASP A 49 29.47 -7.02 0.58
N ASN A 50 29.60 -8.34 0.66
CA ASN A 50 28.81 -9.19 1.55
C ASN A 50 29.31 -9.13 3.00
N SER A 51 30.54 -8.62 3.24
CA SER A 51 31.11 -8.50 4.59
C SER A 51 30.25 -7.64 5.54
N ARG A 52 29.50 -6.68 4.97
CA ARG A 52 28.63 -5.75 5.72
C ARG A 52 27.15 -6.06 5.58
N LEU A 53 26.78 -7.22 5.02
CA LEU A 53 25.37 -7.58 4.83
C LEU A 53 24.60 -7.61 6.15
N GLU A 54 25.15 -8.26 7.16
CA GLU A 54 24.48 -8.40 8.46
C GLU A 54 24.33 -7.04 9.17
N GLN A 55 25.35 -6.19 9.11
CA GLN A 55 25.27 -4.82 9.62
C GLN A 55 24.17 -4.01 8.88
N ALA A 56 24.13 -4.09 7.55
CA ALA A 56 23.15 -3.36 6.75
C ALA A 56 21.71 -3.84 7.02
N LYS A 57 21.52 -5.16 7.21
CA LYS A 57 20.22 -5.72 7.58
C LYS A 57 19.75 -5.23 8.95
N GLN A 58 20.63 -5.24 9.95
CA GLN A 58 20.31 -4.76 11.28
C GLN A 58 19.90 -3.28 11.29
N LEU A 59 20.62 -2.44 10.54
CA LEU A 59 20.27 -1.02 10.39
C LEU A 59 18.91 -0.85 9.71
N LEU A 60 18.64 -1.61 8.66
CA LEU A 60 17.37 -1.55 7.94
C LEU A 60 16.21 -2.04 8.80
N GLU A 61 16.39 -3.09 9.58
CA GLU A 61 15.38 -3.63 10.49
C GLU A 61 15.02 -2.61 11.58
N LEU A 62 16.02 -1.98 12.20
CA LEU A 62 15.80 -0.91 13.17
C LEU A 62 15.03 0.26 12.56
N TYR A 63 15.44 0.71 11.38
CA TYR A 63 14.75 1.78 10.65
C TYR A 63 13.28 1.43 10.35
N GLN A 64 13.01 0.20 9.91
CA GLN A 64 11.65 -0.22 9.58
C GLN A 64 10.75 -0.30 10.83
N ASP A 65 11.29 -0.71 11.98
CA ASP A 65 10.53 -0.72 13.24
C ASP A 65 10.20 0.71 13.73
N GLU A 66 11.17 1.62 13.62
CA GLU A 66 10.97 3.05 13.91
C GLU A 66 9.89 3.66 13.00
N ARG A 67 9.98 3.39 11.69
CA ARG A 67 9.01 3.87 10.68
C ARG A 67 7.61 3.31 10.94
N ALA A 68 7.50 2.01 11.25
CA ALA A 68 6.23 1.38 11.58
C ALA A 68 5.59 1.99 12.83
N THR A 69 6.38 2.30 13.85
CA THR A 69 5.92 2.95 15.07
C THR A 69 5.43 4.37 14.80
N ARG A 70 6.18 5.15 13.99
CA ARG A 70 5.79 6.51 13.58
C ARG A 70 4.48 6.52 12.81
N MET A 71 4.31 5.62 11.83
CA MET A 71 3.10 5.53 11.00
C MET A 71 1.88 5.13 11.82
N LYS A 72 2.03 4.20 12.78
CA LYS A 72 0.95 3.84 13.72
C LYS A 72 0.52 5.04 14.58
N GLY A 73 1.48 5.85 15.04
CA GLY A 73 1.20 7.06 15.82
C GLY A 73 0.45 8.13 15.03
N GLU A 74 0.87 8.39 13.78
CA GLU A 74 0.17 9.31 12.88
C GLU A 74 -1.25 8.82 12.57
N TYR A 75 -1.42 7.52 12.28
CA TYR A 75 -2.74 6.94 12.06
C TYR A 75 -3.65 7.04 13.30
N ALA A 76 -3.12 6.80 14.50
CA ALA A 76 -3.88 6.97 15.74
C ALA A 76 -4.33 8.42 15.94
N ARG A 77 -3.45 9.40 15.69
CA ARG A 77 -3.79 10.83 15.76
C ARG A 77 -4.79 11.29 14.72
N LEU A 78 -4.76 10.72 13.52
CA LEU A 78 -5.77 10.96 12.48
C LEU A 78 -7.11 10.33 12.84
N LYS A 79 -7.09 9.13 13.45
CA LYS A 79 -8.30 8.47 13.96
C LYS A 79 -8.96 9.25 15.11
N GLU A 80 -8.18 9.82 16.02
CA GLU A 80 -8.68 10.67 17.10
C GLU A 80 -9.27 12.00 16.59
N ARG A 81 -8.79 12.51 15.47
CA ARG A 81 -9.32 13.73 14.82
C ARG A 81 -10.60 13.51 14.00
N GLY A 82 -11.14 12.29 13.97
CA GLY A 82 -12.45 12.01 13.37
C GLY A 82 -12.50 12.02 11.84
N GLU A 83 -11.35 12.00 11.16
CA GLU A 83 -11.29 12.00 9.68
C GLU A 83 -11.53 10.62 9.04
N ASN A 84 -11.70 9.57 9.84
CA ASN A 84 -12.25 8.31 9.33
C ASN A 84 -13.78 8.41 9.30
N ARG A 85 -14.31 9.25 8.40
CA ARG A 85 -15.67 9.09 7.88
C ARG A 85 -15.76 7.67 7.31
N THR A 86 -16.12 6.74 8.18
CA THR A 86 -16.19 5.33 7.81
C THR A 86 -17.45 5.20 6.97
N LEU A 87 -17.56 4.19 6.11
CA LEU A 87 -18.79 3.95 5.33
C LEU A 87 -20.05 3.87 6.24
N LEU A 88 -19.87 3.54 7.53
CA LEU A 88 -20.88 3.59 8.58
C LEU A 88 -21.35 5.00 8.97
N ASP A 89 -20.48 6.02 8.88
CA ASP A 89 -20.85 7.43 9.09
C ASP A 89 -21.67 7.95 7.91
N ILE A 90 -21.31 7.57 6.68
CA ILE A 90 -22.10 7.87 5.47
C ILE A 90 -23.49 7.23 5.57
N PHE A 91 -23.58 6.01 6.11
CA PHE A 91 -24.85 5.32 6.35
C PHE A 91 -25.74 6.05 7.39
N LYS A 92 -25.12 6.71 8.37
CA LYS A 92 -25.83 7.49 9.41
C LYS A 92 -26.22 8.90 8.97
N GLU A 93 -25.47 9.51 8.06
CA GLU A 93 -25.72 10.89 7.60
C GLU A 93 -26.94 11.00 6.67
N ASP A 94 -27.20 10.02 5.79
CA ASP A 94 -28.36 10.07 4.87
C ASP A 94 -28.91 8.66 4.50
N PRO A 95 -29.60 7.99 5.44
CA PRO A 95 -30.15 6.65 5.21
C PRO A 95 -31.24 6.61 4.13
N LEU A 96 -31.95 7.72 3.88
CA LEU A 96 -32.98 7.82 2.85
C LEU A 96 -32.40 7.76 1.44
N ARG A 97 -31.29 8.48 1.20
CA ARG A 97 -30.64 8.50 -0.10
C ARG A 97 -30.04 7.13 -0.45
N MET A 98 -29.49 6.43 0.54
CA MET A 98 -29.03 5.05 0.36
C MET A 98 -30.18 4.09 0.02
N LEU A 99 -31.32 4.19 0.72
CA LEU A 99 -32.50 3.39 0.42
C LEU A 99 -33.00 3.62 -1.02
N LEU A 100 -32.98 4.87 -1.48
CA LEU A 100 -33.37 5.24 -2.84
C LEU A 100 -32.45 4.60 -3.90
N TYR A 101 -31.13 4.60 -3.68
CA TYR A 101 -30.18 3.95 -4.58
C TYR A 101 -30.35 2.43 -4.59
N VAL A 102 -30.54 1.80 -3.43
CA VAL A 102 -30.81 0.36 -3.33
C VAL A 102 -32.11 0.01 -4.06
N ALA A 103 -33.17 0.80 -3.87
CA ALA A 103 -34.45 0.62 -4.57
C ALA A 103 -34.29 0.79 -6.09
N ALA A 104 -33.51 1.76 -6.55
CA ALA A 104 -33.24 1.96 -7.97
C ALA A 104 -32.45 0.80 -8.58
N VAL A 105 -31.39 0.32 -7.91
CA VAL A 105 -30.64 -0.87 -8.34
C VAL A 105 -31.52 -2.11 -8.35
N ALA A 106 -32.36 -2.31 -7.33
CA ALA A 106 -33.30 -3.41 -7.27
C ALA A 106 -34.35 -3.35 -8.40
N ALA A 107 -34.86 -2.16 -8.72
CA ALA A 107 -35.78 -1.96 -9.85
C ALA A 107 -35.09 -2.26 -11.18
N ILE A 108 -33.87 -1.78 -11.40
CA ILE A 108 -33.09 -2.07 -12.61
C ILE A 108 -32.84 -3.58 -12.73
N LEU A 109 -32.41 -4.24 -11.66
CA LEU A 109 -32.20 -5.69 -11.64
C LEU A 109 -33.51 -6.44 -11.88
N TYR A 110 -34.61 -6.00 -11.25
CA TYR A 110 -35.92 -6.58 -11.46
C TYR A 110 -36.34 -6.50 -12.94
N PHE A 111 -36.32 -5.31 -13.54
CA PHE A 111 -36.65 -5.15 -14.96
C PHE A 111 -35.66 -5.84 -15.90
N SER A 112 -34.39 -5.95 -15.51
CA SER A 112 -33.36 -6.63 -16.31
C SER A 112 -33.48 -8.14 -16.26
N VAL A 113 -33.90 -8.72 -15.13
CA VAL A 113 -33.93 -10.18 -14.90
C VAL A 113 -35.33 -10.75 -15.14
N MET A 114 -36.40 -9.97 -14.92
CA MET A 114 -37.79 -10.33 -15.22
C MET A 114 -37.99 -10.94 -16.62
N PRO A 115 -37.52 -10.35 -17.73
CA PRO A 115 -37.72 -10.96 -19.05
C PRO A 115 -37.02 -12.32 -19.16
N PHE A 116 -35.88 -12.53 -18.52
CA PHE A 116 -35.17 -13.82 -18.57
C PHE A 116 -35.81 -14.90 -17.68
N LEU A 117 -36.49 -14.50 -16.60
CA LEU A 117 -37.26 -15.43 -15.76
C LEU A 117 -38.57 -15.86 -16.43
N ASP A 118 -39.25 -14.96 -17.15
CA ASP A 118 -40.46 -15.28 -17.92
C ASP A 118 -40.18 -16.22 -19.10
N PHE A 119 -39.00 -16.17 -19.71
CA PHE A 119 -38.61 -17.11 -20.80
C PHE A 119 -38.11 -18.48 -20.29
N GLY A 120 -37.94 -18.67 -18.98
CA GLY A 120 -37.33 -19.87 -18.38
C GLY A 120 -38.27 -20.77 -17.57
N GLY A 121 -39.54 -20.39 -17.40
CA GLY A 121 -40.52 -21.13 -16.61
C GLY A 121 -41.80 -21.40 -17.38
N VAL A 122 -41.83 -22.53 -18.12
CA VAL A 122 -42.98 -23.25 -18.73
C VAL A 122 -44.04 -22.41 -19.44
#